data_AF-A0A8T0IKZ0-F1
#
_entry.id   AF-A0A8T0IKZ0-F1
#
_cell.length_a   1.000
_cell.length_b   1.000
_cell.length_c   1.000
_cell.angle_alpha   90.00
_cell.angle_beta   90.00
_cell.angle_gamma   90.00
#
_symmetry.space_group_name_H-M   'P 1'
#
loop_
_entity.id
_entity.type
_entity.pdbx_description
1 polymer ?
#
loop_
_entity_poly.entity_id
_entity_poly.type
_entity_poly.pdbx_seq_one_letter_code
_entity_poly.pdbx_strand_id
1 'polypeptide(L)'
;MEHLRMSGEYLGLTALNIMGRLGDTNVDEIFAWILKCQDECGGFGGNYQHDPHILYTLSAVQILCMFDRLEAVDGDKIARRLMRCWYDRY
;
A
#
# COMPACT_ATOMS: atom_id res chain seq x y z
N MET A 1 7.75 12.06 12.78
CA MET A 1 6.96 12.94 11.89
C MET A 1 7.38 12.64 10.46
N GLU A 2 7.05 11.45 9.95
CA GLU A 2 7.12 11.15 8.52
C GLU A 2 5.68 10.94 8.07
N HIS A 3 5.02 12.05 7.76
CA HIS A 3 3.78 12.00 7.03
C HIS A 3 4.16 11.59 5.60
N LEU A 4 3.52 10.55 5.04
CA LEU A 4 3.63 10.11 3.62
C LEU A 4 4.68 9.04 3.24
N ARG A 5 5.08 8.11 4.14
CA ARG A 5 6.03 7.04 3.80
C ARG A 5 5.57 6.14 2.64
N MET A 6 4.28 5.78 2.57
CA MET A 6 3.76 4.83 1.56
C MET A 6 4.02 5.23 0.11
N SER A 7 3.80 6.49 -0.25
CA SER A 7 4.04 6.95 -1.62
C SER A 7 5.53 7.01 -1.93
N GLY A 8 6.37 7.37 -0.96
CA GLY A 8 7.83 7.32 -1.11
C GLY A 8 8.34 5.90 -1.33
N GLU A 9 7.83 4.94 -0.55
CA GLU A 9 8.15 3.52 -0.66
C GLU A 9 7.79 2.99 -2.05
N TYR A 10 6.56 3.25 -2.53
CA TYR A 10 6.14 2.85 -3.88
C TYR A 10 7.04 3.42 -4.98
N LEU A 11 7.38 4.71 -4.91
CA LEU A 11 8.24 5.34 -5.92
C LEU A 11 9.67 4.77 -5.90
N GLY A 12 10.24 4.57 -4.71
CA GLY A 12 11.57 3.97 -4.54
C GLY A 12 11.62 2.53 -5.08
N LEU A 13 10.62 1.72 -4.75
CA LEU A 13 10.50 0.35 -5.23
C LEU A 13 10.25 0.28 -6.74
N THR A 14 9.45 1.19 -7.28
CA THR A 14 9.25 1.30 -8.73
C THR A 14 10.57 1.59 -9.44
N ALA A 15 11.36 2.54 -8.93
CA ALA A 15 12.66 2.86 -9.50
C ALA A 15 13.62 1.65 -9.46
N LEU A 16 13.67 0.93 -8.33
CA LEU A 16 14.48 -0.29 -8.20
C LEU A 16 14.01 -1.39 -9.16
N ASN A 17 12.70 -1.57 -9.31
CA ASN A 17 12.12 -2.53 -10.24
C ASN A 17 12.51 -2.22 -11.70
N ILE A 18 12.42 -0.94 -12.11
CA ILE A 18 12.84 -0.50 -13.45
C ILE A 18 14.34 -0.75 -13.67
N MET A 19 15.17 -0.59 -12.64
CA MET A 19 16.61 -0.86 -12.70
C MET A 19 16.97 -2.35 -12.60
N GLY A 20 16.00 -3.26 -12.43
CA GLY A 20 16.26 -4.68 -12.22
C GLY A 20 16.91 -5.01 -10.87
N ARG A 21 16.78 -4.10 -9.89
CA ARG A 21 17.41 -4.17 -8.56
C ARG A 21 16.40 -4.33 -7.42
N LEU A 22 15.18 -4.77 -7.72
CA LEU A 22 14.14 -4.96 -6.70
C LEU A 22 14.58 -5.95 -5.60
N GLY A 23 15.39 -6.96 -5.96
CA GLY A 23 15.94 -7.95 -5.04
C GLY A 23 16.98 -7.42 -4.03
N ASP A 24 17.44 -6.18 -4.17
CA ASP A 24 18.38 -5.55 -3.23
C ASP A 24 17.66 -4.96 -2.00
N THR A 25 16.34 -5.11 -1.92
CA THR A 25 15.51 -4.58 -0.83
C THR A 25 15.24 -5.60 0.26
N ASN A 26 15.00 -5.11 1.49
CA ASN A 26 14.52 -5.96 2.58
C ASN A 26 13.01 -6.18 2.46
N VAL A 27 12.64 -7.15 1.63
CA VAL A 27 11.25 -7.45 1.27
C VAL A 27 10.38 -7.71 2.50
N ASP A 28 10.88 -8.49 3.47
CA ASP A 28 10.11 -8.85 4.67
C ASP A 28 9.83 -7.64 5.56
N GLU A 29 10.78 -6.72 5.68
CA GLU A 29 10.60 -5.48 6.46
C GLU A 29 9.57 -4.56 5.80
N ILE A 30 9.63 -4.43 4.46
CA ILE A 30 8.66 -3.65 3.69
C ILE A 30 7.25 -4.20 3.90
N PHE A 31 7.07 -5.52 3.76
CA PHE A 31 5.76 -6.16 3.96
C PHE A 31 5.25 -6.00 5.40
N ALA A 32 6.10 -6.24 6.39
CA ALA A 32 5.72 -6.09 7.79
C ALA A 32 5.26 -4.66 8.11
N TRP A 33 5.86 -3.65 7.46
CA TRP A 33 5.43 -2.27 7.59
C TRP A 33 4.13 -1.98 6.82
N ILE A 34 4.01 -2.41 5.56
CA ILE A 34 2.79 -2.19 4.74
C ILE A 34 1.56 -2.76 5.45
N LEU A 35 1.65 -3.99 5.97
CA LEU A 35 0.53 -4.63 6.66
C LEU A 35 0.14 -3.90 7.95
N LYS A 36 1.09 -3.26 8.64
CA LYS A 36 0.80 -2.39 9.80
C LYS A 36 0.05 -1.11 9.40
N CYS A 37 0.16 -0.67 8.16
CA CYS A 37 -0.58 0.48 7.64
C CYS A 37 -2.01 0.13 7.20
N GLN A 38 -2.40 -1.14 7.22
CA GLN A 38 -3.75 -1.56 6.89
C GLN A 38 -4.70 -1.30 8.06
N ASP A 39 -5.83 -0.66 7.76
CA ASP A 39 -6.91 -0.42 8.71
C ASP A 39 -7.89 -1.60 8.76
N GLU A 40 -8.71 -1.67 9.82
CA GLU A 40 -9.80 -2.65 9.94
C GLU A 40 -10.80 -2.58 8.79
N CYS A 41 -10.95 -1.45 8.10
CA CYS A 41 -11.78 -1.35 6.90
C CYS A 41 -11.13 -1.93 5.64
N GLY A 42 -9.85 -2.34 5.70
CA GLY A 42 -9.07 -2.93 4.61
C GLY A 42 -8.27 -1.93 3.78
N GLY A 43 -8.55 -0.62 3.89
CA GLY A 43 -7.75 0.43 3.25
C GLY A 43 -6.42 0.66 3.96
N PHE A 44 -5.51 1.39 3.31
CA PHE A 44 -4.18 1.69 3.85
C PHE A 44 -3.99 3.18 4.14
N GLY A 45 -3.32 3.47 5.25
CA GLY A 45 -2.86 4.80 5.62
C GLY A 45 -1.48 5.13 5.04
N GLY A 46 -1.11 6.42 5.08
CA GLY A 46 0.19 6.89 4.58
C GLY A 46 1.38 6.52 5.47
N ASN A 47 1.09 6.08 6.71
CA ASN A 47 2.02 5.50 7.67
C ASN A 47 1.21 4.72 8.74
N TYR A 48 1.90 4.07 9.68
CA TYR A 48 1.27 3.43 10.84
C TYR A 48 0.39 4.44 11.60
N GLN A 49 -0.82 4.02 12.00
CA GLN A 49 -1.83 4.82 12.71
C GLN A 49 -2.36 6.04 11.94
N HIS A 50 -2.18 6.11 10.62
CA HIS A 50 -2.81 7.14 9.80
C HIS A 50 -4.11 6.63 9.19
N ASP A 51 -5.09 7.53 9.02
CA ASP A 51 -6.37 7.20 8.40
C ASP A 51 -6.18 6.62 6.98
N PRO A 52 -7.00 5.62 6.62
CA PRO A 52 -6.92 5.00 5.31
C PRO A 52 -7.37 5.97 4.21
N HIS A 53 -6.57 6.06 3.15
CA HIS A 53 -6.83 6.93 2.01
C HIS A 53 -6.62 6.18 0.69
N ILE A 54 -7.40 6.56 -0.33
CA ILE A 54 -7.39 5.94 -1.66
C ILE A 54 -5.98 5.89 -2.28
N LEU A 55 -5.23 6.99 -2.15
CA LEU A 55 -3.87 7.10 -2.68
C LEU A 55 -2.93 6.06 -2.07
N TYR A 56 -2.91 5.91 -0.75
CA TYR A 56 -2.01 4.96 -0.09
C TYR A 56 -2.49 3.53 -0.22
N THR A 57 -3.81 3.32 -0.33
CA THR A 57 -4.39 2.01 -0.66
C THR A 57 -3.91 1.55 -2.04
N LEU A 58 -3.95 2.43 -3.04
CA LEU A 58 -3.40 2.14 -4.37
C LEU A 58 -1.90 1.85 -4.30
N SER A 59 -1.10 2.71 -3.66
CA SER A 59 0.35 2.50 -3.53
C SER A 59 0.69 1.18 -2.84
N ALA A 60 0.00 0.83 -1.75
CA ALA A 60 0.19 -0.45 -1.06
C ALA A 60 -0.10 -1.63 -1.99
N VAL A 61 -1.25 -1.63 -2.68
CA VAL A 61 -1.62 -2.69 -3.64
C VAL A 61 -0.58 -2.82 -4.76
N GLN A 62 -0.09 -1.71 -5.29
CA GLN A 62 0.95 -1.74 -6.33
C GLN A 62 2.25 -2.36 -5.82
N ILE A 63 2.66 -2.08 -4.58
CA ILE A 63 3.82 -2.72 -3.96
C ILE A 63 3.58 -4.24 -3.80
N LEU A 64 2.40 -4.64 -3.30
CA LEU A 64 2.03 -6.06 -3.20
C LEU A 64 2.10 -6.76 -4.57
N CYS A 65 1.65 -6.10 -5.64
CA CYS A 65 1.78 -6.61 -7.01
C CYS A 65 3.23 -6.78 -7.47
N MET A 66 4.12 -5.82 -7.18
CA MET A 66 5.54 -5.90 -7.59
C MET A 66 6.26 -7.13 -7.04
N PHE A 67 5.82 -7.58 -5.88
CA PHE A 67 6.40 -8.71 -5.17
C PHE A 67 5.56 -9.99 -5.25
N ASP A 68 4.48 -9.99 -6.04
CA ASP A 68 3.55 -11.12 -6.22
C ASP A 68 2.97 -11.64 -4.89
N ARG A 69 2.40 -10.72 -4.10
CA ARG A 69 1.90 -10.96 -2.72
C ARG A 69 0.49 -10.42 -2.48
N LEU A 70 -0.35 -10.43 -3.49
CA LEU A 70 -1.74 -9.95 -3.38
C LEU A 70 -2.61 -10.80 -2.46
N GLU A 71 -2.25 -12.06 -2.25
CA GLU A 71 -2.91 -12.99 -1.34
C GLU A 71 -2.81 -12.58 0.13
N ALA A 72 -1.92 -11.65 0.48
CA ALA A 72 -1.80 -11.10 1.82
C ALA A 72 -2.98 -10.18 2.20
N VAL A 73 -3.83 -9.78 1.24
CA VAL A 73 -4.94 -8.86 1.47
C VAL A 73 -6.26 -9.37 0.90
N ASP A 74 -7.36 -8.98 1.55
CA ASP A 74 -8.72 -9.23 1.06
C ASP A 74 -9.10 -8.16 0.01
N GLY A 75 -9.11 -8.57 -1.26
CA GLY A 75 -9.44 -7.71 -2.39
C GLY A 75 -10.89 -7.17 -2.35
N ASP A 76 -11.85 -7.96 -1.86
CA ASP A 76 -13.24 -7.52 -1.75
C ASP A 76 -13.38 -6.43 -0.67
N LYS A 77 -12.64 -6.58 0.42
CA LYS A 77 -12.60 -5.59 1.50
C LYS A 77 -12.02 -4.26 1.01
N ILE A 78 -10.94 -4.30 0.23
CA ILE A 78 -10.35 -3.12 -0.42
C ILE A 78 -11.36 -2.49 -1.40
N ALA A 79 -11.99 -3.30 -2.26
CA ALA A 79 -12.94 -2.82 -3.27
C ALA A 79 -14.16 -2.11 -2.65
N ARG A 80 -14.69 -2.61 -1.53
CA ARG A 80 -15.79 -1.94 -0.79
C ARG A 80 -15.42 -0.51 -0.37
N ARG A 81 -14.18 -0.27 0.07
CA ARG A 81 -13.74 1.09 0.45
C ARG A 81 -13.57 2.00 -0.77
N LEU A 82 -13.05 1.47 -1.89
CA LEU A 82 -12.97 2.22 -3.16
C LEU A 82 -14.36 2.74 -3.55
N MET A 83 -15.37 1.87 -3.51
CA MET A 83 -16.75 2.25 -3.83
C MET A 83 -17.34 3.27 -2.86
N ARG A 84 -17.09 3.12 -1.56
CA ARG A 84 -17.58 4.07 -0.54
C ARG A 84 -16.96 5.47 -0.66
N CYS A 85 -15.63 5.56 -0.85
CA CYS A 85 -14.96 6.83 -1.12
C CYS A 85 -15.46 7.52 -2.39
N TRP A 86 -15.87 6.74 -3.40
CA TRP A 86 -16.42 7.27 -4.64
C TRP A 86 -17.83 7.81 -4.45
N TYR A 87 -18.66 7.11 -3.66
CA TYR A 87 -20.03 7.52 -3.35
C TYR A 87 -20.09 8.73 -2.41
N ASP A 88 -19.24 8.82 -1.38
CA ASP A 88 -19.20 9.95 -0.44
C ASP A 88 -18.73 11.27 -1.09
N ARG A 89 -18.35 11.26 -2.38
CA ARG A 89 -17.91 12.41 -3.17
C ARG A 89 -19.00 12.99 -4.09
N TYR A 90 -20.19 12.39 -4.10
CA TYR A 90 -21.40 12.81 -4.83
C TYR A 90 -22.62 12.80 -3.91
#